data_AF-A0A4Q6AHR7-F1
#
_entry.id   AF-A0A4Q6AHR7-F1
#
_cell.length_a   1.000
_cell.length_b   1.000
_cell.length_c   1.000
_cell.angle_alpha   90.00
_cell.angle_beta   90.00
_cell.angle_gamma   90.00
#
_symmetry.space_group_name_H-M   'P 1'
#
loop_
_entity.id
_entity.type
_entity.pdbx_description
1 polymer ?
#
loop_
_entity_poly.entity_id
_entity_poly.type
_entity_poly.pdbx_seq_one_letter_code
_entity_poly.pdbx_strand_id
1 'polypeptide(L)'
;MQAKLTRNFYRLWFSHPSVEAIIWWNLVDGTAVKGEDKWNGGLLNNDFSAKPSYTVLNTLVNEEWKTRIDTTVTGKSEYAFRGFFGDYEVTITQGKKVTRLRLRLSADVSNRSILP
;
A
#
# COMPACT_ATOMS: atom_id res chain seq x y z
N MET A 1 0.27 -16.81 -14.97
CA MET A 1 1.69 -16.52 -14.69
C MET A 1 1.92 -15.05 -14.27
N GLN A 2 1.48 -14.07 -15.06
CA GLN A 2 1.71 -12.62 -14.81
C GLN A 2 1.42 -12.17 -13.37
N ALA A 3 0.24 -12.52 -12.81
CA ALA A 3 -0.13 -12.19 -11.43
C ALA A 3 0.86 -12.72 -10.36
N LYS A 4 1.35 -13.96 -10.52
CA LYS A 4 2.31 -14.58 -9.58
C LYS A 4 3.66 -13.86 -9.62
N LEU A 5 4.14 -13.53 -10.82
CA LEU A 5 5.38 -12.78 -10.99
C LEU A 5 5.26 -11.37 -10.42
N THR A 6 4.14 -10.69 -10.74
CA THR A 6 3.81 -9.36 -10.20
C THR A 6 3.87 -9.37 -8.67
N ARG A 7 3.18 -10.32 -8.03
CA ARG A 7 3.16 -10.45 -6.57
C ARG A 7 4.56 -10.62 -5.98
N ASN A 8 5.35 -11.51 -6.56
CA ASN A 8 6.65 -11.87 -6.01
C ASN A 8 7.67 -10.76 -6.21
N PHE A 9 7.75 -10.17 -7.41
CA PHE A 9 8.71 -9.10 -7.69
C PHE A 9 8.39 -7.82 -6.93
N TYR A 10 7.12 -7.40 -6.88
CA TYR A 10 6.76 -6.21 -6.11
C TYR A 10 7.10 -6.36 -4.63
N ARG A 11 6.83 -7.52 -4.02
CA ARG A 11 7.23 -7.77 -2.63
C ARG A 11 8.75 -7.81 -2.44
N LEU A 12 9.49 -8.40 -3.37
CA LEU A 12 10.94 -8.44 -3.33
C LEU A 12 11.53 -7.03 -3.38
N TRP A 13 11.15 -6.23 -4.37
CA TRP A 13 11.64 -4.87 -4.53
C TRP A 13 11.23 -3.96 -3.38
N PHE A 14 9.97 -4.02 -2.97
CA PHE A 14 9.47 -3.25 -1.83
C PHE A 14 10.17 -3.61 -0.50
N SER A 15 10.69 -4.83 -0.37
CA SER A 15 11.43 -5.24 0.82
C SER A 15 12.88 -4.74 0.87
N HIS A 16 13.41 -4.21 -0.23
CA HIS A 16 14.80 -3.80 -0.32
C HIS A 16 14.96 -2.31 0.00
N PRO A 17 15.74 -1.91 1.03
CA PRO A 17 15.79 -0.54 1.51
C PRO A 17 16.33 0.48 0.50
N SER A 18 17.11 0.04 -0.49
CA SER A 18 17.62 0.90 -1.57
C SER A 18 16.67 1.09 -2.75
N VAL A 19 15.47 0.50 -2.73
CA VAL A 19 14.49 0.69 -3.81
C VAL A 19 13.61 1.89 -3.48
N GLU A 20 13.64 2.90 -4.35
CA GLU A 20 12.84 4.12 -4.18
C GLU A 20 11.56 4.13 -5.01
N ALA A 21 11.54 3.43 -6.15
CA ALA A 21 10.38 3.38 -7.04
C ALA A 21 10.30 2.06 -7.82
N ILE A 22 9.07 1.65 -8.15
CA ILE A 22 8.78 0.53 -9.05
C ILE A 22 7.84 1.06 -10.14
N ILE A 23 8.32 1.06 -11.40
CA ILE A 23 7.58 1.61 -12.54
C ILE A 23 7.13 0.45 -13.45
N TRP A 24 5.85 0.44 -13.81
CA TRP A 24 5.27 -0.54 -14.73
C TRP A 24 5.02 0.09 -16.11
N TRP A 25 5.40 -0.62 -17.17
CA TRP A 25 5.23 -0.19 -18.56
C TRP A 25 4.59 -1.34 -19.37
N ASN A 26 3.36 -1.26 -19.89
CA ASN A 26 2.39 -0.15 -19.94
C ASN A 26 1.15 -0.40 -19.06
N LEU A 27 0.25 0.59 -18.95
CA LEU A 27 -1.00 0.43 -18.20
C LEU A 27 -2.02 -0.42 -18.98
N VAL A 28 -2.30 -0.07 -20.24
CA VAL A 28 -3.38 -0.66 -21.06
C VAL A 28 -2.78 -1.36 -22.28
N ASP A 29 -3.25 -2.56 -22.59
CA ASP A 29 -2.83 -3.24 -23.81
C ASP A 29 -3.22 -2.48 -25.09
N GLY A 30 -2.38 -2.55 -26.11
CA GLY A 30 -2.52 -1.89 -27.41
C GLY A 30 -2.16 -0.41 -27.40
N THR A 31 -1.73 0.15 -26.26
CA THR A 31 -1.42 1.59 -26.14
C THR A 31 0.07 1.90 -26.19
N ALA A 32 0.92 0.87 -26.19
CA ALA A 32 2.36 1.04 -26.34
C ALA A 32 2.75 1.45 -27.77
N VAL A 33 4.01 1.85 -27.94
CA VAL A 33 4.60 2.00 -29.27
C VAL A 33 4.50 0.68 -30.03
N LYS A 34 4.25 0.76 -31.33
CA LYS A 34 4.07 -0.41 -32.21
C LYS A 34 5.22 -1.41 -32.02
N GLY A 35 4.87 -2.64 -31.65
CA GLY A 35 5.80 -3.76 -31.45
C GLY A 35 6.20 -4.01 -30.00
N GLU A 36 6.09 -3.02 -29.11
CA GLU A 36 6.41 -3.19 -27.68
C GLU A 36 5.38 -4.08 -26.97
N ASP A 37 4.12 -3.99 -27.37
CA ASP A 37 3.02 -4.69 -26.69
C ASP A 37 2.56 -5.97 -27.39
N LYS A 38 3.46 -6.62 -28.14
CA LYS A 38 3.16 -7.89 -28.81
C LYS A 38 2.71 -9.01 -27.85
N TRP A 39 2.99 -8.86 -26.56
CA TRP A 39 2.66 -9.83 -25.51
C TRP A 39 1.56 -9.37 -24.56
N ASN A 40 0.91 -8.22 -24.81
CA ASN A 40 -0.15 -7.69 -23.95
C ASN A 40 0.33 -7.61 -22.49
N GLY A 41 1.41 -6.86 -22.29
CA GLY A 41 2.11 -6.76 -21.00
C GLY A 41 1.41 -5.85 -19.99
N GLY A 42 0.32 -5.20 -20.39
CA GLY A 42 -0.40 -4.23 -19.58
C GLY A 42 -0.97 -4.79 -18.28
N LEU A 43 -1.40 -3.89 -17.41
CA LEU A 43 -2.22 -4.19 -16.23
C LEU A 43 -3.71 -4.26 -16.58
N LEU A 44 -4.12 -3.57 -17.64
CA LEU A 44 -5.49 -3.56 -18.16
C LEU A 44 -5.51 -4.16 -19.57
N ASN A 45 -6.60 -4.84 -19.89
CA ASN A 45 -6.90 -5.25 -21.27
C ASN A 45 -7.19 -4.00 -22.12
N ASN A 46 -7.23 -4.14 -23.45
CA ASN A 46 -7.49 -3.02 -24.36
C ASN A 46 -8.85 -2.33 -24.13
N ASP A 47 -9.83 -3.07 -23.59
CA ASP A 47 -11.15 -2.57 -23.18
C ASP A 47 -11.16 -1.95 -21.77
N PHE A 48 -9.99 -1.70 -21.18
CA PHE A 48 -9.78 -1.19 -19.81
C PHE A 48 -10.22 -2.12 -18.68
N SER A 49 -10.63 -3.35 -18.96
CA SER A 49 -10.92 -4.32 -17.90
C SER A 49 -9.63 -4.75 -17.18
N ALA A 50 -9.73 -4.94 -15.86
CA ALA A 50 -8.58 -5.27 -15.02
C ALA A 50 -8.06 -6.68 -15.28
N LYS A 51 -6.73 -6.82 -15.44
CA LYS A 51 -6.08 -8.13 -15.46
C LYS A 51 -5.79 -8.62 -14.04
N PRO A 52 -5.52 -9.93 -13.87
CA PRO A 52 -5.08 -10.46 -12.58
C PRO A 52 -3.84 -9.77 -11.97
N SER A 53 -2.92 -9.25 -12.79
CA SER A 53 -1.76 -8.46 -12.31
C SER A 53 -2.18 -7.14 -11.69
N TYR A 54 -3.17 -6.44 -12.27
CA TYR A 54 -3.74 -5.23 -11.70
C TYR A 54 -4.34 -5.51 -10.32
N THR A 55 -5.17 -6.55 -10.21
CA THR A 55 -5.80 -6.92 -8.93
C THR A 55 -4.75 -7.20 -7.85
N VAL A 56 -3.68 -7.93 -8.20
CA VAL A 56 -2.56 -8.17 -7.28
C VAL A 56 -1.90 -6.88 -6.82
N LEU A 57 -1.61 -5.95 -7.73
CA LEU A 57 -1.01 -4.66 -7.34
C LEU A 57 -1.95 -3.83 -6.47
N ASN A 58 -3.25 -3.82 -6.80
CA ASN A 58 -4.24 -3.14 -5.99
C ASN A 58 -4.28 -3.71 -4.57
N THR A 59 -4.32 -5.02 -4.42
CA THR A 59 -4.27 -5.68 -3.10
C THR A 59 -2.97 -5.35 -2.37
N LEU A 60 -1.81 -5.45 -3.02
CA LEU A 60 -0.55 -5.13 -2.36
C LEU A 60 -0.51 -3.67 -1.88
N VAL A 61 -0.80 -2.71 -2.75
CA VAL A 61 -0.61 -1.28 -2.46
C VAL A 61 -1.74 -0.71 -1.59
N ASN A 62 -3.01 -1.00 -1.92
CA ASN A 62 -4.16 -0.34 -1.30
C ASN A 62 -4.74 -1.11 -0.10
N GLU A 63 -4.38 -2.39 0.07
CA GLU A 63 -4.89 -3.25 1.13
C GLU A 63 -3.77 -3.73 2.06
N GLU A 64 -2.76 -4.47 1.56
CA GLU A 64 -1.69 -5.04 2.40
C GLU A 64 -0.71 -3.96 2.91
N TRP A 65 -0.28 -3.04 2.05
CA TRP A 65 0.71 -1.99 2.37
C TRP A 65 0.08 -0.69 2.84
N LYS A 66 -1.17 -0.76 3.29
CA LYS A 66 -1.88 0.33 3.91
C LYS A 66 -2.30 -0.09 5.32
N THR A 67 -1.68 0.52 6.32
CA THR A 67 -1.97 0.17 7.71
C THR A 67 -3.38 0.65 8.09
N ARG A 68 -4.20 -0.29 8.56
CA ARG A 68 -5.52 -0.05 9.14
C ARG A 68 -5.60 -0.80 10.46
N ILE A 69 -5.96 -0.09 11.53
CA ILE A 69 -6.04 -0.63 12.87
C ILE A 69 -7.37 -0.18 13.46
N ASP A 70 -8.14 -1.15 13.94
CA ASP A 70 -9.34 -0.92 14.75
C ASP A 70 -9.21 -1.82 15.98
N THR A 71 -9.14 -1.22 17.16
CA THR A 71 -8.88 -1.96 18.40
C THR A 71 -9.42 -1.23 19.61
N THR A 72 -9.69 -1.99 20.68
CA THR A 72 -10.06 -1.46 21.99
C THR A 72 -8.91 -1.67 22.95
N VAL A 73 -8.46 -0.58 23.60
CA VAL A 73 -7.36 -0.61 24.56
C VAL A 73 -7.96 -0.57 25.97
N THR A 74 -7.65 -1.55 26.81
CA THR A 74 -8.10 -1.62 28.21
C THR A 74 -6.92 -1.82 29.15
N GLY A 75 -6.96 -1.16 30.32
CA GLY A 75 -5.96 -1.35 31.39
C GLY A 75 -4.54 -0.88 31.06
N LYS A 76 -4.32 -0.22 29.92
CA LYS A 76 -3.04 0.38 29.52
C LYS A 76 -3.24 1.85 29.20
N SER A 77 -2.27 2.67 29.57
CA SER A 77 -2.22 4.09 29.25
C SER A 77 -1.68 4.37 27.84
N GLU A 78 -1.11 3.38 27.16
CA GLU A 78 -0.44 3.56 25.89
C GLU A 78 -0.77 2.43 24.91
N TYR A 79 -0.84 2.78 23.63
CA TYR A 79 -0.96 1.85 22.52
C TYR A 79 0.13 2.12 21.48
N ALA A 80 0.94 1.11 21.19
CA ALA A 80 1.98 1.16 20.17
C ALA A 80 1.58 0.29 18.98
N PHE A 81 1.86 0.78 17.76
CA PHE A 81 1.67 0.03 16.54
C PHE A 81 2.84 0.20 15.57
N ARG A 82 2.95 -0.73 14.62
CA ARG A 82 3.84 -0.61 13.46
C ARG A 82 2.97 -0.35 12.24
N GLY A 83 3.35 0.65 11.45
CA GLY A 83 2.67 0.98 10.20
C GLY A 83 3.64 1.23 9.05
N PHE A 84 3.10 1.27 7.83
CA PHE A 84 3.82 1.74 6.65
C PHE A 84 3.99 3.26 6.69
N PHE A 85 4.95 3.80 5.96
CA PHE A 85 5.11 5.25 5.86
C PHE A 85 3.90 5.90 5.18
N GLY A 86 3.56 7.10 5.63
CA GLY A 86 2.41 7.84 5.12
C GLY A 86 1.71 8.66 6.20
N ASP A 87 0.62 9.31 5.78
CA ASP A 87 -0.24 10.10 6.64
C ASP A 87 -1.38 9.25 7.20
N TYR A 88 -1.67 9.45 8.47
CA TYR A 88 -2.66 8.72 9.23
C TYR A 88 -3.65 9.67 9.87
N GLU A 89 -4.91 9.29 9.85
CA GLU A 89 -5.94 9.84 10.73
C GLU A 89 -6.21 8.82 11.84
N VAL A 90 -6.06 9.25 13.08
CA VAL A 90 -6.33 8.44 14.26
C VAL A 90 -7.58 8.97 14.93
N THR A 91 -8.55 8.09 15.15
CA THR A 91 -9.76 8.38 15.91
C THR A 91 -9.73 7.60 17.21
N ILE A 92 -9.84 8.31 18.33
CA ILE A 92 -9.86 7.73 19.68
C ILE A 92 -11.23 8.01 20.29
N THR A 93 -11.90 6.95 20.73
CA THR A 93 -13.21 7.04 21.42
C THR A 93 -13.06 6.58 22.86
N GLN A 94 -13.33 7.46 23.82
CA GLN A 94 -13.34 7.17 25.26
C GLN A 94 -14.69 7.56 25.85
N GLY A 95 -15.53 6.56 26.13
CA GLY A 95 -16.92 6.79 26.52
C GLY A 95 -17.68 7.58 25.43
N LYS A 96 -18.15 8.79 25.75
CA LYS A 96 -18.83 9.68 24.79
C LYS A 96 -17.89 10.65 24.07
N LYS A 97 -16.61 10.72 24.46
CA LYS A 97 -15.65 11.66 23.88
C LYS A 97 -14.97 11.02 22.67
N VAL A 98 -14.96 11.74 21.54
CA VAL A 98 -14.23 11.37 20.33
C VAL A 98 -13.14 12.40 20.07
N THR A 99 -11.90 11.94 19.89
CA THR A 99 -10.75 12.79 19.54
C THR A 99 -10.20 12.32 18.20
N ARG A 100 -9.91 13.26 17.29
CA ARG A 100 -9.27 12.98 16.00
C ARG A 100 -7.94 13.70 15.93
N LEU A 101 -6.91 13.01 15.48
CA LEU A 101 -5.57 13.58 15.28
C LEU A 101 -4.94 13.04 14.01
N ARG A 102 -4.00 13.79 13.45
CA ARG A 102 -3.22 13.39 12.29
C ARG A 102 -1.77 13.16 12.69
N LEU A 103 -1.19 12.08 12.18
CA LEU A 103 0.22 11.78 12.37
C LEU A 103 0.83 11.32 11.04
N ARG A 104 2.13 11.54 10.87
CA ARG A 104 2.88 11.10 9.70
C ARG A 104 3.98 10.14 10.12
N LEU A 105 3.98 8.94 9.54
CA LEU A 105 5.08 7.98 9.67
C LEU A 105 6.06 8.21 8.50
N SER A 106 7.33 8.42 8.82
CA SER A 106 8.40 8.60 7.84
C SER A 106 9.71 8.08 8.40
N ALA A 107 10.71 7.88 7.53
CA ALA A 107 12.01 7.32 7.92
C ALA A 107 12.75 8.15 8.99
N ASP A 108 12.51 9.47 9.04
CA ASP A 108 13.22 10.41 9.91
C ASP A 108 12.57 10.58 11.31
N VAL A 109 11.39 9.99 11.53
CA VAL A 109 10.68 10.09 12.82
C VAL A 109 10.92 8.81 13.62
N SER A 110 11.63 8.92 14.76
CA SER A 110 11.88 7.76 15.63
C SER A 110 10.56 7.07 16.00
N ASN A 111 10.46 5.76 15.72
CA ASN A 111 9.27 4.91 15.86
C ASN A 111 8.75 4.75 17.32
N ARG A 112 8.34 5.84 17.97
CA ARG A 112 7.60 5.83 19.24
C ARG A 112 6.56 6.95 19.25
N SER A 113 5.45 6.72 18.56
CA SER A 113 4.24 7.53 18.76
C SER A 113 3.54 7.00 20.01
N ILE A 114 3.82 7.60 21.17
CA ILE A 114 3.08 7.31 22.40
C ILE A 114 1.77 8.08 22.32
N LEU A 115 0.66 7.37 22.13
CA LEU A 115 -0.68 7.97 22.21
C LEU A 115 -1.13 7.98 23.68
N PRO A 116 -1.52 9.15 24.24
CA PRO A 116 -2.06 9.27 25.59
C PRO A 116 -3.51 8.80 25.72
#